data_AF-A0A1I3VNE9-F1
#
_entry.id   AF-A0A1I3VNE9-F1
#
_cell.length_a   1.000
_cell.length_b   1.000
_cell.length_c   1.000
_cell.angle_alpha   90.00
_cell.angle_beta   90.00
_cell.angle_gamma   90.00
#
_symmetry.space_group_name_H-M   'P 1'
#
loop_
_entity.id
_entity.type
_entity.pdbx_description
1 polymer ?
#
loop_
_entity_poly.entity_id
_entity_poly.type
_entity_poly.pdbx_seq_one_letter_code
_entity_poly.pdbx_strand_id
1 'polypeptide(L)' 'MTVKISSFIREVEPPSDADLLASIRVKRDPLLAASDWTQMSDSPLSAEDKAAWAVYRQALRDITEAKDLSAVVWPDPPA' A
#
# COMPACT_ATOMS: atom_id res chain seq x y z
N MET A 1 33.62 10.64 40.90
CA MET A 1 33.53 10.76 39.43
C MET A 1 32.31 9.99 38.97
N THR A 2 31.20 10.68 38.71
CA THR A 2 29.94 10.03 38.33
C THR A 2 29.84 10.07 36.81
N VAL A 3 29.97 8.89 36.18
CA VAL A 3 29.84 8.75 34.72
C VAL A 3 28.36 8.88 34.37
N LYS A 4 27.97 10.00 33.76
CA LYS A 4 26.66 10.15 33.12
C LYS A 4 26.67 9.33 31.84
N ILE A 5 26.15 8.12 31.91
CA ILE A 5 25.79 7.34 30.73
C ILE A 5 24.47 7.96 30.23
N SER A 6 24.58 9.09 29.52
CA SER A 6 23.46 9.62 28.75
C SER A 6 23.24 8.67 27.58
N SER A 7 22.23 7.82 27.77
CA SER A 7 21.61 6.98 26.75
C SER A 7 21.43 7.76 25.44
N PHE A 8 22.27 7.42 24.46
CA PHE A 8 22.13 7.80 23.06
C PHE A 8 20.97 7.01 22.44
N ILE A 9 19.75 7.30 22.90
CA ILE A 9 18.54 6.89 22.20
C ILE A 9 18.37 7.90 21.08
N ARG A 10 18.62 7.46 19.84
CA ARG A 10 18.29 8.25 18.65
C ARG A 10 16.77 8.38 18.64
N GLU A 11 16.25 9.58 18.89
CA GLU A 11 14.86 9.91 18.57
C GLU A 11 14.71 9.70 17.06
N VAL A 12 14.05 8.61 16.67
CA VAL A 12 13.65 8.40 15.28
C VAL A 12 12.47 9.33 15.09
N GLU A 13 12.67 10.42 14.34
CA GLU A 13 11.56 11.26 13.92
C GLU A 13 10.51 10.39 13.22
N PRO A 14 9.22 10.63 13.45
CA PRO A 14 8.17 9.88 12.77
C PRO A 14 8.36 10.01 11.25
N PRO A 15 8.05 8.95 10.49
CA PRO A 15 8.22 8.97 9.04
C PRO A 15 7.42 10.12 8.43
N SER A 16 8.02 10.82 7.48
CA SER A 16 7.30 11.86 6.74
C SER A 16 6.24 11.26 5.83
N ASP A 17 5.27 12.06 5.39
CA ASP A 17 4.27 11.63 4.39
C ASP A 17 4.93 11.12 3.10
N ALA A 18 6.10 11.67 2.74
CA ALA A 18 6.86 11.21 1.58
C ALA A 18 7.41 9.79 1.78
N ASP A 19 7.92 9.47 2.97
CA ASP A 19 8.42 8.14 3.32
C ASP A 19 7.28 7.11 3.38
N LEU A 20 6.13 7.52 3.92
CA LEU A 20 4.91 6.70 3.96
C LEU A 20 4.40 6.43 2.54
N LEU A 21 4.32 7.45 1.68
CA LEU A 21 3.92 7.27 0.27
C LEU A 21 4.88 6.36 -0.49
N ALA A 22 6.19 6.49 -0.27
CA ALA A 22 7.17 5.60 -0.86
C ALA A 22 6.93 4.14 -0.43
N SER A 23 6.71 3.91 0.86
CA SER A 23 6.42 2.59 1.42
C SER A 23 5.12 1.99 0.88
N ILE A 24 4.07 2.81 0.76
CA ILE A 24 2.78 2.42 0.16
C ILE A 24 2.97 2.01 -1.30
N ARG A 25 3.68 2.81 -2.11
CA ARG A 25 3.92 2.50 -3.53
C ARG A 25 4.68 1.18 -3.70
N VAL A 26 5.70 0.94 -2.86
CA VAL A 26 6.46 -0.31 -2.84
C VAL A 26 5.56 -1.54 -2.64
N LYS A 27 4.50 -1.44 -1.84
CA LYS A 27 3.54 -2.54 -1.64
C LYS A 27 2.43 -2.58 -2.70
N ARG A 28 1.92 -1.42 -3.11
CA ARG A 28 0.83 -1.28 -4.09
C ARG A 28 1.22 -1.77 -5.47
N ASP A 29 2.41 -1.42 -5.94
CA ASP A 29 2.82 -1.66 -7.32
C ASP A 29 2.92 -3.17 -7.65
N PRO A 30 3.48 -4.05 -6.79
CA PRO A 30 3.39 -5.50 -6.97
C PRO A 30 1.96 -6.05 -6.99
N LEU A 31 1.04 -5.50 -6.17
CA LEU A 31 -0.36 -5.95 -6.15
C LEU A 31 -1.11 -5.56 -7.43
N LEU A 32 -0.82 -4.38 -7.98
CA LEU A 32 -1.30 -3.98 -9.30
C LEU A 32 -0.67 -4.84 -10.39
N ALA A 33 0.63 -5.12 -10.36
CA ALA A 33 1.25 -5.99 -11.36
C ALA A 33 0.67 -7.42 -11.34
N ALA A 34 0.49 -7.99 -10.15
CA ALA A 34 -0.04 -9.34 -9.97
C ALA A 34 -1.52 -9.49 -10.43
N SER A 35 -2.27 -8.40 -10.41
CA SER A 35 -3.68 -8.37 -10.84
C SER A 35 -3.88 -7.81 -12.25
N ASP A 36 -2.81 -7.51 -12.99
CA ASP A 36 -2.92 -6.82 -14.28
C ASP A 36 -3.62 -7.66 -15.36
N TRP A 37 -3.33 -8.96 -15.38
CA TRP A 37 -3.94 -9.93 -16.30
C TRP A 37 -5.47 -10.00 -16.18
N THR A 38 -6.04 -9.62 -15.04
CA THR A 38 -7.50 -9.64 -14.81
C THR A 38 -8.24 -8.55 -15.60
N GLN A 39 -7.53 -7.49 -16.02
CA GLN A 39 -8.11 -6.34 -16.72
C GLN A 39 -8.10 -6.51 -18.24
N MET A 40 -7.42 -7.53 -18.75
CA MET A 40 -7.32 -7.76 -20.18
C MET A 40 -8.64 -8.28 -20.77
N SER A 41 -8.93 -7.91 -22.02
CA SER A 41 -10.15 -8.34 -22.70
C SER A 41 -10.18 -9.86 -22.95
N ASP A 42 -9.01 -10.47 -23.15
CA ASP A 42 -8.79 -11.91 -23.33
C ASP A 42 -8.70 -12.70 -22.01
N SER A 43 -8.77 -12.02 -20.86
CA SER A 43 -8.78 -12.68 -19.56
C SER A 43 -9.94 -13.70 -19.47
N PRO A 44 -9.70 -14.92 -18.95
CA PRO A 44 -10.70 -15.99 -18.85
C PRO A 44 -11.79 -15.73 -17.80
N LEU A 45 -11.70 -14.64 -17.05
CA LEU A 45 -12.65 -14.26 -16.01
C LEU A 45 -14.03 -13.88 -16.57
N SER A 46 -15.06 -14.10 -15.75
CA SER A 46 -16.41 -13.59 -16.02
C SER A 46 -16.42 -12.05 -16.00
N ALA A 47 -17.49 -11.43 -16.53
CA ALA A 47 -17.62 -9.99 -16.51
C ALA A 47 -17.73 -9.46 -15.06
N GLU A 48 -18.40 -10.22 -14.20
CA GLU A 48 -18.58 -9.95 -12.78
C GLU A 48 -17.23 -10.00 -12.04
N ASP A 49 -16.41 -11.02 -12.30
CA ASP A 49 -15.09 -11.14 -11.66
C ASP A 49 -14.15 -10.03 -12.15
N LYS A 50 -14.15 -9.70 -13.46
CA LYS A 50 -13.38 -8.56 -13.98
C LYS A 50 -13.77 -7.25 -13.29
N ALA A 51 -15.07 -7.03 -13.04
CA ALA A 51 -15.56 -5.87 -12.31
C ALA A 51 -15.09 -5.86 -10.85
N ALA A 52 -15.11 -7.00 -10.16
CA ALA A 52 -14.60 -7.12 -8.79
C ALA A 52 -13.09 -6.80 -8.72
N TRP A 53 -12.31 -7.31 -9.67
CA TRP A 53 -10.88 -7.00 -9.78
C TRP A 53 -10.63 -5.52 -10.12
N ALA A 54 -11.47 -4.89 -10.94
CA ALA A 54 -11.37 -3.46 -11.20
C ALA A 54 -11.61 -2.62 -9.93
N VAL A 55 -12.61 -2.99 -9.12
CA VAL A 55 -12.87 -2.35 -7.81
C VAL A 55 -11.69 -2.53 -6.87
N TYR A 56 -11.15 -3.74 -6.75
CA TYR A 56 -9.95 -4.02 -5.95
C TYR A 56 -8.76 -3.14 -6.37
N ARG A 57 -8.49 -3.05 -7.68
CA ARG A 57 -7.39 -2.23 -8.21
C ARG A 57 -7.61 -0.74 -7.99
N GLN A 58 -8.85 -0.27 -8.04
CA GLN A 58 -9.17 1.12 -7.71
C GLN A 58 -8.89 1.39 -6.23
N ALA A 59 -9.37 0.52 -5.34
CA ALA A 59 -9.12 0.64 -3.91
C ALA A 59 -7.62 0.68 -3.59
N LEU A 60 -6.78 -0.10 -4.29
CA LEU A 60 -5.32 -0.03 -4.16
C LEU A 60 -4.73 1.35 -4.54
N ARG A 61 -5.29 2.01 -5.56
CA ARG A 61 -4.83 3.34 -6.01
C ARG A 61 -5.27 4.44 -5.04
N ASP A 62 -6.49 4.31 -4.51
CA ASP A 62 -7.08 5.26 -3.57
C ASP A 62 -6.29 5.35 -2.25
N ILE A 63 -5.53 4.31 -1.89
CA ILE A 63 -4.63 4.33 -0.72
C ILE A 63 -3.64 5.51 -0.78
N THR A 64 -3.13 5.87 -1.96
CA THR A 64 -2.21 7.01 -2.11
C THR A 64 -2.88 8.37 -2.01
N GLU A 65 -4.21 8.41 -1.99
CA GLU A 65 -5.03 9.61 -1.82
C GLU A 65 -5.64 9.69 -0.40
N ALA A 66 -5.35 8.70 0.46
CA ALA A 66 -5.84 8.66 1.82
C ALA A 66 -5.30 9.83 2.65
N LYS A 67 -6.16 10.41 3.50
CA LYS A 67 -5.80 11.51 4.40
C LYS A 67 -4.80 11.09 5.48
N ASP A 68 -4.86 9.83 5.91
CA ASP A 68 -3.95 9.25 6.90
C ASP A 68 -3.16 8.10 6.25
N LEU A 69 -1.90 8.39 5.92
CA LEU A 69 -0.98 7.44 5.28
C LEU A 69 -0.36 6.46 6.28
N SER A 70 -0.48 6.74 7.58
CA SER A 70 0.08 5.90 8.65
C SER A 70 -0.82 4.73 9.02
N ALA A 71 -2.12 4.83 8.72
CA ALA A 71 -3.16 3.86 9.09
C ALA A 71 -3.99 3.38 7.88
N VAL A 72 -3.33 3.12 6.75
CA VAL A 72 -3.99 2.65 5.52
C VAL A 72 -4.46 1.19 5.62
N VAL A 73 -5.71 0.95 5.20
CA VAL A 73 -6.30 -0.38 5.10
C VAL A 73 -6.10 -0.92 3.68
N TRP A 74 -5.58 -2.14 3.56
CA TRP A 74 -5.38 -2.80 2.28
C TRP A 74 -6.59 -3.66 1.94
N PRO A 75 -7.15 -3.56 0.72
CA PRO A 75 -8.23 -4.44 0.30
C PRO A 75 -7.73 -5.87 0.13
N ASP A 76 -8.61 -6.84 0.36
CA ASP A 76 -8.35 -8.24 0.04
C ASP A 76 -8.64 -8.51 -1.45
N PRO A 77 -7.83 -9.35 -2.12
CA PRO A 77 -8.11 -9.73 -3.51
C PRO A 77 -9.42 -10.52 -3.60
N PRO A 78 -10.21 -10.33 -4.67
CA PRO A 78 -11.39 -11.14 -4.94
C PRO A 78 -11.00 -12.59 -5.29
N ALA A 79 -11.98 -13.50 -5.18
CA ALA A 79 -11.83 -14.93 -5.46
C ALA A 79 -11.69 -15.25 -6.95
#